data_AF-A0A7X1KYV1-F1
#
_entry.id   AF-A0A7X1KYV1-F1
#
_cell.length_a   1.000
_cell.length_b   1.000
_cell.length_c   1.000
_cell.angle_alpha   90.00
_cell.angle_beta   90.00
_cell.angle_gamma   90.00
#
_symmetry.space_group_name_H-M   'P 1'
#
loop_
_entity.id
_entity.type
_entity.pdbx_description
1 polymer ?
#
loop_
_entity_poly.entity_id
_entity_poly.type
_entity_poly.pdbx_seq_one_letter_code
_entity_poly.pdbx_strand_id
1 'polypeptide(L)'
;MSFFNQRGVFLQLMLPGPSEPNTLVSIQLSRKQTEWDAENEVEIDTLVDSIFVTATSADNGNTFTINRLRKDVDGDGDIDADDKAKLQALAKAYASIVNP
;
A
#
# COMPACT_ATOMS: atom_id res chain seq x y z
N MET A 1 17.04 -21.39 -7.93
CA MET A 1 16.19 -20.56 -8.80
C MET A 1 15.90 -19.27 -8.04
N SER A 2 16.06 -18.10 -8.66
CA SER A 2 15.68 -16.83 -8.03
C SER A 2 14.17 -16.68 -8.18
N PHE A 3 13.42 -16.90 -7.10
CA PHE A 3 11.99 -16.59 -7.08
C PHE A 3 11.85 -15.07 -7.03
N PHE A 4 11.03 -14.50 -7.92
CA PHE A 4 10.57 -13.13 -7.72
C PHE A 4 9.87 -13.08 -6.36
N ASN A 5 10.32 -12.21 -5.46
CA ASN A 5 9.54 -11.90 -4.26
C ASN A 5 8.23 -11.27 -4.73
N GLN A 6 7.17 -12.07 -4.82
CA GLN A 6 5.84 -11.60 -5.22
C GLN A 6 5.32 -10.70 -4.08
N ARG A 7 5.52 -9.39 -4.20
CA ARG A 7 4.93 -8.40 -3.30
C ARG A 7 3.60 -7.94 -3.90
N GLY A 8 2.53 -8.14 -3.16
CA GLY A 8 1.20 -7.63 -3.48
C GLY A 8 1.04 -6.20 -2.97
N VAL A 9 0.37 -5.37 -3.76
CA VAL A 9 -0.05 -4.02 -3.38
C VAL A 9 -1.56 -3.95 -3.57
N PHE A 10 -2.30 -3.69 -2.49
CA PHE A 10 -3.74 -3.44 -2.55
C PHE A 10 -3.99 -1.95 -2.27
N LEU A 11 -4.75 -1.32 -3.16
CA LEU A 11 -5.04 0.10 -3.14
C LEU A 11 -6.55 0.29 -3.19
N GLN A 12 -7.07 1.17 -2.34
CA GLN A 12 -8.48 1.55 -2.33
C GLN A 12 -8.61 3.07 -2.19
N LEU A 13 -9.37 3.68 -3.09
CA LEU A 13 -9.67 5.11 -3.08
C LEU A 13 -11.05 5.33 -2.45
N MET A 14 -11.12 6.32 -1.56
CA MET A 14 -12.37 6.84 -1.02
C MET A 14 -12.44 8.33 -1.33
N LEU A 15 -13.47 8.73 -2.07
CA LEU A 15 -13.72 10.14 -2.39
C LEU A 15 -14.38 10.85 -1.22
N PRO A 16 -14.30 12.20 -1.16
CA PRO A 16 -14.96 13.00 -0.14
C PRO A 16 -16.47 12.73 -0.13
N GLY A 17 -17.02 12.65 1.08
CA GLY A 17 -18.45 12.48 1.33
C GLY A 17 -18.92 13.27 2.54
N PRO A 18 -20.23 13.20 2.87
CA PRO A 18 -20.81 13.99 3.97
C PRO A 18 -20.15 13.75 5.35
N SER A 19 -19.60 12.55 5.57
CA SER A 19 -18.96 12.14 6.83
C SER A 19 -17.43 12.22 6.81
N GLU A 20 -16.80 12.36 5.64
CA GLU A 20 -15.34 12.47 5.49
C GLU A 20 -15.04 13.48 4.37
N PRO A 21 -14.57 14.70 4.71
CA PRO A 21 -14.37 15.75 3.72
C PRO A 21 -13.12 15.53 2.85
N ASN A 22 -12.27 14.56 3.17
CA ASN A 22 -11.01 14.34 2.47
C ASN A 22 -11.06 13.15 1.51
N THR A 23 -10.21 13.17 0.49
CA THR A 23 -9.91 12.00 -0.32
C THR A 23 -8.94 11.11 0.45
N LEU A 24 -9.27 9.84 0.64
CA LEU A 24 -8.40 8.87 1.31
C LEU A 24 -7.94 7.80 0.31
N VAL A 25 -6.66 7.41 0.41
CA VAL A 25 -6.14 6.21 -0.25
C VAL A 25 -5.63 5.27 0.83
N SER A 26 -6.25 4.09 0.92
CA SER A 26 -5.76 2.98 1.72
C SER A 26 -4.77 2.16 0.89
N ILE A 27 -3.58 1.93 1.44
CA ILE A 27 -2.49 1.18 0.83
C ILE A 27 -2.15 0.01 1.74
N GLN A 28 -2.18 -1.20 1.20
CA GLN A 28 -1.66 -2.39 1.86
C GLN A 28 -0.53 -2.98 1.02
N LEU A 29 0.65 -3.10 1.64
CA LEU A 29 1.82 -3.76 1.07
C LEU A 29 2.01 -5.09 1.79
N SER A 30 2.08 -6.19 1.04
CA SER A 30 2.22 -7.53 1.62
C SER A 30 3.14 -8.38 0.76
N ARG A 31 3.92 -9.27 1.37
CA ARG A 31 4.66 -10.32 0.65
C ARG A 31 3.73 -11.53 0.51
N LYS A 32 3.61 -12.05 -0.71
CA LYS A 32 2.94 -13.32 -0.96
C LYS A 32 3.91 -14.46 -0.66
N GLN A 33 3.48 -15.40 0.15
CA GLN A 33 4.24 -16.59 0.53
C GLN A 33 3.40 -17.83 0.20
N THR A 34 3.93 -18.67 -0.68
CA THR A 34 3.31 -19.94 -1.06
C THR A 34 3.87 -21.03 -0.15
N GLU A 35 2.99 -21.77 0.52
CA GLU A 35 3.32 -22.88 1.39
C GLU A 35 2.58 -24.14 0.93
N TRP A 36 3.19 -25.30 1.14
CA TRP A 36 2.54 -26.58 0.88
C TRP A 36 1.74 -27.02 2.10
N ASP A 37 0.42 -27.17 1.93
CA ASP A 37 -0.44 -27.78 2.93
C ASP A 37 -0.50 -29.29 2.69
N ALA A 38 0.20 -30.03 3.56
CA ALA A 38 0.27 -31.48 3.50
C ALA A 38 -1.05 -32.18 3.87
N GLU A 39 -1.96 -31.52 4.61
CA GLU A 39 -3.24 -32.10 5.02
C GLU A 39 -4.24 -32.09 3.86
N ASN A 40 -4.23 -31.02 3.07
CA ASN A 40 -5.14 -30.84 1.94
C ASN A 40 -4.48 -31.16 0.57
N GLU A 41 -3.18 -31.49 0.56
CA GLU A 41 -2.36 -31.73 -0.64
C GLU A 41 -2.45 -30.58 -1.66
N VAL A 42 -2.47 -29.34 -1.17
CA VAL A 42 -2.59 -28.13 -2.01
C VAL A 42 -1.54 -27.08 -1.65
N GLU A 43 -1.18 -26.27 -2.64
CA GLU A 43 -0.41 -25.04 -2.41
C GLU A 43 -1.35 -23.94 -1.88
N ILE A 44 -0.99 -23.34 -0.75
CA ILE A 44 -1.70 -22.22 -0.15
C ILE A 44 -0.86 -20.95 -0.28
N ASP A 45 -1.49 -19.91 -0.82
CA ASP A 45 -0.91 -18.59 -0.90
C ASP A 45 -1.36 -17.72 0.29
N THR A 46 -0.41 -17.25 1.10
CA THR A 46 -0.66 -16.37 2.25
C THR A 46 -0.02 -15.00 2.05
N LEU A 47 -0.62 -13.96 2.65
CA LEU A 47 -0.06 -12.62 2.70
C LEU A 47 0.62 -12.40 4.05
N VAL A 48 1.94 -12.25 4.03
CA VAL A 48 2.79 -12.04 5.20
C VAL A 48 3.45 -10.67 5.16
N ASP A 49 3.99 -10.22 6.29
CA ASP A 49 4.71 -8.94 6.42
C ASP A 49 3.86 -7.72 5.99
N SER A 50 2.56 -7.75 6.31
CA SER A 50 1.60 -6.75 5.83
C SER A 50 1.75 -5.39 6.52
N ILE A 51 1.77 -4.33 5.73
CA ILE A 51 1.84 -2.94 6.19
C ILE A 51 0.63 -2.20 5.64
N PHE A 52 -0.05 -1.45 6.51
CA PHE A 52 -1.20 -0.64 6.17
C PHE A 52 -0.84 0.84 6.31
N VAL A 53 -1.09 1.60 5.25
CA VAL A 53 -0.85 3.04 5.20
C VAL A 53 -2.09 3.74 4.69
N THR A 54 -2.49 4.80 5.37
CA THR A 54 -3.56 5.68 4.90
C THR A 54 -2.94 7.01 4.47
N ALA A 55 -3.17 7.37 3.22
CA ALA A 55 -2.82 8.66 2.67
C ALA A 55 -4.08 9.54 2.59
N THR A 56 -4.00 10.75 3.13
CA THR A 56 -5.11 11.70 3.19
C THR A 56 -4.82 12.92 2.32
N SER A 57 -5.78 13.33 1.51
CA SER A 57 -5.72 14.52 0.67
C SER A 57 -6.89 15.44 0.97
N ALA A 58 -6.58 16.69 1.33
CA ALA A 58 -7.56 17.75 1.56
C ALA A 58 -7.84 18.59 0.29
N ASP A 59 -7.16 18.29 -0.82
CA ASP A 59 -7.18 19.04 -2.07
C ASP A 59 -7.67 18.19 -3.25
N ASN A 60 -8.63 17.30 -2.99
CA ASN A 60 -9.28 16.42 -3.98
C ASN A 60 -8.34 15.44 -4.70
N GLY A 61 -7.26 15.00 -4.05
CA GLY A 61 -6.31 14.03 -4.59
C GLY A 61 -5.08 14.63 -5.27
N ASN A 62 -4.85 15.94 -5.16
CA ASN A 62 -3.68 16.60 -5.78
C ASN A 62 -2.40 16.42 -4.96
N THR A 63 -2.51 16.48 -3.63
CA THR A 63 -1.45 16.23 -2.66
C THR A 63 -1.94 15.29 -1.57
N PHE A 64 -1.08 14.35 -1.19
CA PHE A 64 -1.38 13.36 -0.16
C PHE A 64 -0.44 13.52 1.02
N THR A 65 -0.96 13.31 2.22
CA THR A 65 -0.23 13.33 3.48
C THR A 65 -0.34 11.97 4.16
N ILE A 66 0.76 11.50 4.75
CA ILE A 66 0.82 10.25 5.50
C ILE A 66 1.27 10.58 6.92
N ASN A 67 0.46 10.20 7.91
CA ASN A 67 0.69 10.62 9.30
C ASN A 67 1.70 9.75 10.05
N ARG A 68 1.73 8.44 9.79
CA ARG A 68 2.73 7.54 10.38
C ARG A 68 3.19 6.51 9.37
N LEU A 69 4.51 6.38 9.30
CA LEU A 69 5.18 5.28 8.64
C LEU A 69 5.94 4.47 9.71
N ARG A 70 5.92 3.13 9.58
CA ARG A 70 6.57 2.21 10.54
C ARG A 70 7.45 1.19 9.84
N LYS A 71 7.68 1.36 8.53
CA LYS A 71 8.48 0.44 7.71
C LYS A 71 9.18 1.23 6.62
N ASP A 72 10.44 0.86 6.39
CA ASP A 72 11.19 1.07 5.17
C ASP A 72 10.44 0.42 3.99
N VAL A 73 10.06 1.23 3.01
CA VAL A 73 9.32 0.82 1.82
C VAL A 73 10.15 0.94 0.53
N ASP A 74 11.21 1.73 0.52
CA ASP A 74 12.07 1.89 -0.65
C ASP A 74 13.33 1.01 -0.63
N GLY A 75 13.62 0.40 0.52
CA GLY A 75 14.58 -0.68 0.71
C GLY A 75 16.01 -0.22 0.99
N ASP A 76 16.21 1.01 1.47
CA ASP A 76 17.52 1.56 1.78
C ASP A 76 18.03 1.23 3.21
N GLY A 77 17.14 0.73 4.07
CA GLY A 77 17.47 0.25 5.42
C GLY A 77 17.14 1.23 6.55
N ASP A 78 16.60 2.41 6.27
CA ASP A 78 16.09 3.34 7.28
C ASP A 78 14.62 3.73 7.06
N ILE A 79 14.07 4.52 8.00
CA ILE A 79 12.69 4.99 7.92
C ILE A 79 12.73 6.50 7.90
N ASP A 80 12.49 7.09 6.73
CA ASP A 80 12.79 8.49 6.51
C ASP A 80 11.72 9.24 5.68
N ALA A 81 12.09 10.40 5.14
CA ALA A 81 11.20 11.21 4.32
C ALA A 81 11.02 10.67 2.90
N ASP A 82 12.01 9.97 2.36
CA ASP A 82 12.00 9.44 1.00
C ASP A 82 11.01 8.27 0.90
N ASP A 83 10.96 7.40 1.90
CA ASP A 83 9.92 6.39 2.04
C ASP A 83 8.50 6.98 1.94
N LYS A 84 8.28 8.08 2.68
CA LYS A 84 7.00 8.77 2.73
C LYS A 84 6.66 9.37 1.37
N ALA A 85 7.66 9.95 0.69
CA ALA A 85 7.50 10.52 -0.64
C ALA A 85 7.08 9.45 -1.67
N LYS A 86 7.64 8.24 -1.59
CA LYS A 86 7.24 7.11 -2.48
C LYS A 86 5.78 6.74 -2.30
N LEU A 87 5.31 6.62 -1.06
CA LEU A 87 3.91 6.27 -0.77
C LEU A 87 2.94 7.39 -1.16
N GLN A 88 3.33 8.65 -0.97
CA GLN A 88 2.55 9.80 -1.43
C GLN A 88 2.44 9.83 -2.96
N ALA A 89 3.54 9.58 -3.66
CA ALA A 89 3.56 9.48 -5.12
C ALA A 89 2.69 8.33 -5.61
N LEU A 90 2.74 7.17 -4.94
CA LEU A 90 1.88 6.02 -5.24
C LEU A 90 0.40 6.34 -5.05
N ALA A 91 0.03 6.96 -3.91
CA ALA A 91 -1.34 7.38 -3.64
C ALA A 91 -1.85 8.36 -4.70
N LYS A 92 -1.02 9.34 -5.08
CA LYS A 92 -1.35 10.32 -6.12
C LYS A 92 -1.54 9.67 -7.48
N ALA A 93 -0.62 8.80 -7.89
CA ALA A 93 -0.74 8.08 -9.16
C ALA A 93 -2.01 7.24 -9.20
N TYR A 94 -2.31 6.52 -8.11
CA TYR A 94 -3.52 5.70 -8.03
C TYR A 94 -4.80 6.55 -8.07
N ALA A 95 -4.86 7.64 -7.32
CA ALA A 95 -6.01 8.56 -7.35
C ALA A 95 -6.24 9.13 -8.76
N SER A 96 -5.17 9.51 -9.47
CA SER A 96 -5.24 9.99 -10.85
C SER A 96 -5.67 8.92 -11.86
N ILE A 97 -5.33 7.64 -11.63
CA ILE A 97 -5.75 6.54 -12.51
C ILE A 97 -7.24 6.25 -12.32
N VAL A 98 -7.71 6.24 -11.07
CA VAL A 98 -9.11 5.92 -10.74
C VAL A 98 -10.04 7.09 -11.08
N ASN A 99 -9.57 8.33 -10.95
CA ASN A 99 -10.31 9.54 -11.26
C ASN A 99 -9.46 10.48 -12.14
N PRO A 100 -9.42 10.25 -13.47
CA PRO A 100 -8.60 11.00 -14.41
C PRO A 100 -9.07 12.43 -14.67
#